data_AF-A0A9C7SHV5-F1
#
_entry.id   AF-A0A9C7SHV5-F1
#
_cell.length_a   1.000
_cell.length_b   1.000
_cell.length_c   1.000
_cell.angle_alpha   90.00
_cell.angle_beta   90.00
_cell.angle_gamma   90.00
#
_symmetry.space_group_name_H-M   'P 1'
#
loop_
_entity.id
_entity.type
_entity.pdbx_description
1 polymer ?
#
loop_
_entity_poly.entity_id
_entity_poly.type
_entity_poly.pdbx_seq_one_letter_code
_entity_poly.pdbx_strand_id
1 'polypeptide(L)' 'MIIDCGEQLNAIEIKSSATVNTYFFKNLNTFANLKQNKNRERSITKQLVYGGETTQQRSDARLLSWRDVQLLTKPESE' A
#
# COMPACT_ATOMS: atom_id res chain seq x y z
N MET A 1 -3.80 -4.83 -6.07
CA MET A 1 -3.38 -4.02 -7.24
C MET A 1 -1.91 -3.65 -7.06
N ILE A 2 -1.17 -3.44 -8.14
CA ILE A 2 0.23 -2.99 -8.09
C ILE A 2 0.37 -1.82 -9.06
N ILE A 3 1.04 -0.74 -8.64
CA ILE A 3 1.51 0.33 -9.52
C ILE A 3 3.02 0.19 -9.66
N ASP A 4 3.51 0.12 -10.90
CA ASP A 4 4.94 0.08 -11.21
C ASP A 4 5.45 1.51 -11.44
N CYS A 5 6.43 1.93 -10.64
CA CYS A 5 7.08 3.23 -10.67
C CYS A 5 8.58 3.10 -10.99
N GLY A 6 8.97 2.10 -11.79
CA GLY A 6 10.36 1.84 -12.15
C GLY A 6 11.10 1.11 -11.02
N GLU A 7 11.86 1.83 -10.20
CA GLU A 7 12.60 1.25 -9.09
C GLU A 7 11.74 0.99 -7.84
N GLN A 8 10.48 1.44 -7.86
CA GLN A 8 9.52 1.24 -6.78
C GLN A 8 8.27 0.52 -7.29
N LEU A 9 7.76 -0.41 -6.48
CA LEU A 9 6.45 -1.02 -6.68
C LEU A 9 5.52 -0.63 -5.52
N ASN A 10 4.38 -0.05 -5.83
CA ASN A 10 3.36 0.27 -4.84
C ASN A 10 2.34 -0.87 -4.79
N ALA A 11 2.41 -1.69 -3.75
CA ALA A 11 1.45 -2.75 -3.48
C ALA A 11 0.22 -2.15 -2.78
N ILE A 12 -0.94 -2.25 -3.41
CA ILE A 12 -2.17 -1.62 -2.95
C ILE A 12 -3.25 -2.69 -2.75
N GLU A 13 -3.78 -2.74 -1.53
CA GLU A 13 -4.99 -3.49 -1.19
C GLU A 13 -6.14 -2.49 -1.01
N ILE A 14 -7.33 -2.81 -1.51
CA ILE A 14 -8.52 -1.95 -1.38
C ILE A 14 -9.62 -2.76 -0.70
N LYS A 15 -10.16 -2.23 0.40
CA LYS A 15 -11.28 -2.82 1.15
C LYS A 15 -12.36 -1.77 1.41
N SER A 16 -13.63 -2.14 1.30
CA SER A 16 -14.75 -1.21 1.52
C SER A 16 -15.08 -0.97 3.00
N SER A 17 -14.49 -1.74 3.93
CA SER A 17 -14.76 -1.61 5.36
C SER A 17 -14.22 -0.31 5.94
N ALA A 18 -15.03 0.38 6.75
CA ALA A 18 -14.62 1.57 7.49
C ALA A 18 -13.67 1.27 8.65
N THR A 19 -13.77 0.06 9.23
CA THR A 19 -12.86 -0.40 10.27
C THR A 19 -11.78 -1.29 9.67
N VAL A 20 -10.52 -1.02 10.02
CA VAL A 20 -9.37 -1.79 9.56
C VAL A 20 -9.21 -3.06 10.36
N ASN A 21 -9.09 -4.19 9.66
CA ASN A 21 -8.74 -5.48 10.24
C ASN A 21 -7.29 -5.85 9.87
N THR A 22 -6.55 -6.45 10.79
CA THR A 22 -5.17 -6.93 10.57
C THR A 22 -5.06 -7.91 9.39
N TYR A 23 -6.11 -8.69 9.10
CA TYR A 23 -6.16 -9.59 7.95
C TYR A 23 -6.08 -8.88 6.59
N PHE A 24 -6.40 -7.58 6.52
CA PHE A 24 -6.30 -6.81 5.27
C PHE A 24 -4.85 -6.68 4.78
N PHE A 25 -3.87 -6.79 5.67
CA PHE A 25 -2.45 -6.68 5.32
C PHE A 25 -1.83 -7.99 4.85
N LYS A 26 -2.55 -9.13 4.91
CA LYS A 26 -2.00 -10.46 4.56
C LYS A 26 -1.37 -10.49 3.18
N ASN A 27 -2.11 -10.05 2.16
CA ASN A 27 -1.64 -10.07 0.77
C ASN A 27 -0.47 -9.09 0.55
N LEU A 28 -0.53 -7.91 1.19
CA LEU A 28 0.55 -6.92 1.14
C LEU A 28 1.86 -7.48 1.73
N ASN A 29 1.76 -8.19 2.86
CA ASN A 29 2.91 -8.83 3.50
C ASN A 29 3.43 -10.01 2.67
N THR A 30 2.55 -10.85 2.11
CA THR A 30 2.96 -11.93 1.18
C THR A 30 3.72 -11.36 -0.02
N PHE A 31 3.23 -10.28 -0.62
CA PHE A 31 3.88 -9.66 -1.77
C PHE A 31 5.27 -9.10 -1.43
N ALA A 32 5.40 -8.41 -0.30
CA ALA A 32 6.70 -7.92 0.18
C ALA A 32 7.71 -9.06 0.41
N ASN A 33 7.26 -10.18 0.99
CA ASN A 33 8.11 -11.34 1.28
C ASN A 33 8.56 -12.10 0.02
N LEU A 34 7.73 -12.17 -1.02
CA LEU A 34 8.11 -12.82 -2.29
C LEU A 34 9.31 -12.14 -2.96
N LYS A 35 9.51 -10.84 -2.70
CA LYS A 35 10.55 -10.02 -3.32
C LYS A 35 11.89 -10.04 -2.59
N GLN A 36 11.90 -10.32 -1.28
CA GLN A 36 13.15 -10.56 -0.52
C GLN A 36 14.00 -11.69 -1.13
N ASN A 37 13.38 -12.59 -1.92
CA ASN A 37 14.05 -13.74 -2.52
C ASN A 37 14.63 -13.48 -3.94
N LYS A 38 14.72 -12.23 -4.44
CA LYS A 38 15.18 -11.95 -5.82
C LYS A 38 16.21 -10.81 -5.95
N ASN A 39 17.29 -11.07 -6.71
CA ASN A 39 18.49 -10.25 -6.98
C ASN A 39 18.29 -8.83 -7.59
N ARG A 40 17.07 -8.31 -7.73
CA ARG A 40 16.83 -6.90 -8.11
C ARG A 40 15.95 -6.27 -7.04
N GLU A 41 16.54 -5.43 -6.20
CA GLU A 41 15.85 -4.70 -5.13
C GLU A 41 15.07 -3.53 -5.75
N ARG A 42 13.79 -3.77 -6.08
CA ARG A 42 12.86 -2.64 -6.23
C ARG A 42 12.28 -2.38 -4.85
N SER A 43 12.22 -1.13 -4.41
CA SER A 43 11.57 -0.79 -3.15
C SER A 43 10.08 -1.14 -3.26
N ILE A 44 9.51 -1.68 -2.18
CA ILE A 44 8.08 -2.00 -2.13
C ILE A 44 7.45 -1.13 -1.05
N THR A 45 6.46 -0.35 -1.45
CA THR A 45 5.59 0.32 -0.49
C THR A 45 4.29 -0.47 -0.34
N LYS A 46 3.77 -0.51 0.88
CA LYS A 46 2.49 -1.17 1.20
C LYS A 46 1.46 -0.09 1.50
N GLN A 47 0.35 -0.11 0.77
CA GLN A 47 -0.75 0.82 0.92
C GLN A 47 -2.07 0.05 1.05
N LEU A 48 -2.92 0.46 2.00
CA LEU A 48 -4.27 -0.07 2.19
C LEU A 48 -5.27 1.06 2.04
N VAL A 49 -6.11 1.00 1.01
CA VAL A 49 -7.28 1.87 0.89
C VAL A 49 -8.43 1.25 1.66
N TYR A 50 -9.07 2.04 2.51
CA TYR A 50 -10.19 1.58 3.33
C TYR A 50 -11.35 2.59 3.36
N GLY A 51 -12.53 2.13 3.75
CA GLY A 51 -13.76 2.93 3.77
C GLY A 51 -13.85 3.94 4.91
N GLY A 52 -12.79 4.12 5.70
CA GLY A 52 -12.78 5.10 6.80
C GLY A 52 -12.30 6.47 6.34
N GLU A 53 -12.28 7.39 7.29
CA GLU A 53 -12.19 8.83 7.01
C GLU A 53 -10.80 9.41 7.22
N THR A 54 -9.82 8.61 7.67
CA THR A 54 -8.53 9.11 8.10
C THR A 54 -7.39 8.40 7.40
N THR A 55 -6.58 9.17 6.68
CA THR A 55 -5.29 8.70 6.17
C THR A 55 -4.25 8.76 7.28
N GLN A 56 -3.48 7.68 7.46
CA GLN A 56 -2.46 7.60 8.50
C GLN A 56 -1.30 6.67 8.09
N GLN A 57 -0.08 7.00 8.54
CA GLN A 57 1.06 6.09 8.45
C GLN A 57 1.03 5.11 9.63
N ARG A 58 1.13 3.81 9.37
CA ARG A 58 1.36 2.77 10.38
C ARG A 58 2.73 2.12 10.18
N SER A 59 3.20 1.36 11.16
CA SER A 59 4.45 0.57 11.06
C SER A 59 4.44 -0.35 9.84
N ASP A 60 3.28 -0.93 9.53
CA ASP A 60 3.18 -2.02 8.56
C ASP A 60 2.82 -1.54 7.15
N ALA A 61 2.10 -0.43 7.01
CA ALA A 61 1.62 0.10 5.73
C ALA A 61 1.08 1.52 5.91
N ARG A 62 0.98 2.26 4.80
CA ARG A 62 0.20 3.49 4.75
C ARG A 62 -1.28 3.15 4.62
N LEU A 63 -2.10 3.62 5.55
CA LEU A 63 -3.55 3.51 5.47
C LEU A 63 -4.10 4.76 4.80
N LEU A 64 -4.92 4.60 3.76
CA LEU A 64 -5.46 5.68 2.95
C LEU A 64 -6.98 5.65 3.01
N SER A 65 -7.61 6.76 3.43
CA SER A 65 -9.05 6.93 3.26
C SER A 65 -9.41 6.81 1.78
N TRP A 66 -10.56 6.23 1.46
CA TRP A 66 -11.08 6.21 0.08
C TRP A 66 -11.22 7.62 -0.51
N ARG A 67 -11.43 8.65 0.32
CA ARG A 67 -11.49 10.07 -0.08
C ARG A 67 -10.14 10.61 -0.56
N ASP A 68 -9.06 9.93 -0.19
CA ASP A 68 -7.68 10.29 -0.50
C ASP A 68 -7.06 9.42 -1.61
N VAL A 69 -7.87 8.62 -2.32
CA VAL A 69 -7.38 7.62 -3.30
C VAL A 69 -6.52 8.23 -4.41
N GLN A 70 -6.75 9.50 -4.77
CA GLN A 70 -5.91 10.26 -5.70
C GLN A 70 -4.45 10.39 -5.27
N LEU A 71 -4.13 10.22 -3.98
CA LEU A 71 -2.76 10.26 -3.48
C LEU A 71 -1.94 9.02 -3.87
N LEU A 72 -2.57 7.96 -4.40
CA LEU A 72 -1.86 6.76 -4.86
C LEU A 72 -0.95 7.01 -6.07
N THR A 73 -1.27 8.03 -6.87
CA THR A 73 -0.58 8.34 -8.13
C THR A 73 0.06 9.72 -8.15
N LYS A 74 -0.11 10.52 -7.10
CA LYS A 74 0.59 11.81 -7.01
C LYS A 74 2.07 11.53 -6.71
N PRO A 75 3.00 12.09 -7.51
CA PRO A 75 4.39 12.14 -7.09
C PRO A 75 4.44 12.89 -5.76
N GLU A 76 5.28 12.43 -4.82
CA GLU A 76 5.64 13.26 -3.67
C GLU A 76 6.21 14.56 -4.24
N SER A 77 5.55 15.68 -3.97
CA SER A 77 5.95 16.99 -4.46
C SER A 77 7.42 17.23 -4.08
N GLU A 78 8.23 17.63 -5.08
CA GLU A 78 9.61 18.10 -4.89
C GLU A 78 9.71 19.21 -3.84
#